data_AF-A0A2G2BST5-F1
#
_entry.id   AF-A0A2G2BST5-F1
#
_cell.length_a   1.000
_cell.length_b   1.000
_cell.length_c   1.000
_cell.angle_alpha   90.00
_cell.angle_beta   90.00
_cell.angle_gamma   90.00
#
_symmetry.space_group_name_H-M   'P 1'
#
loop_
_entity.id
_entity.type
_entity.pdbx_description
1 polymer ?
#
loop_
_entity_poly.entity_id
_entity_poly.type
_entity_poly.pdbx_seq_one_letter_code
_entity_poly.pdbx_strand_id
1 'polypeptide(L)'
;MKFTVGEKIESVFPFVREGLQLGGFPYWRPGVAFEDDEYDRYAYAHGNGKQVLNVLDIYTPIGRGTVVFYTRSWIDPDGGTTKNSRMLMKGEKAFSNLVKGICYDYEIEEPS
;
A
#
# COMPACT_ATOMS: atom_id res chain seq x y z
N MET A 1 16.99 7.16 2.72
CA MET A 1 16.92 6.21 1.60
C MET A 1 17.07 7.03 0.34
N LYS A 2 17.96 6.65 -0.58
CA LYS A 2 18.10 7.35 -1.87
C LYS A 2 17.26 6.60 -2.90
N PHE A 3 16.54 7.33 -3.75
CA PHE A 3 15.69 6.78 -4.82
C PHE A 3 16.27 7.15 -6.17
N THR A 4 16.00 6.34 -7.19
CA THR A 4 16.48 6.57 -8.56
C THR A 4 15.29 6.70 -9.52
N VAL A 5 15.41 7.58 -10.52
CA VAL A 5 14.39 7.72 -11.57
C VAL A 5 14.31 6.41 -12.38
N GLY A 6 13.10 5.92 -12.61
CA GLY A 6 12.84 4.63 -13.27
C GLY A 6 12.88 3.43 -12.32
N GLU A 7 13.17 3.62 -11.03
CA GLU A 7 13.20 2.55 -10.04
C GLU A 7 11.79 1.99 -9.80
N LYS A 8 11.69 0.65 -9.87
CA LYS A 8 10.49 -0.09 -9.45
C LYS A 8 10.74 -0.67 -8.06
N ILE A 9 9.93 -0.25 -7.10
CA ILE A 9 10.00 -0.67 -5.71
C ILE A 9 8.78 -1.55 -5.41
N GLU A 10 9.02 -2.76 -4.93
CA GLU A 10 7.99 -3.67 -4.45
C GLU A 10 8.13 -3.84 -2.94
N SER A 11 7.05 -3.67 -2.20
CA SER A 11 6.99 -3.98 -0.78
C SER A 11 5.76 -4.81 -0.44
N VAL A 12 5.91 -5.70 0.54
CA VAL A 12 4.79 -6.49 1.07
C VAL A 12 3.74 -5.53 1.61
N PHE A 13 2.48 -5.78 1.29
CA PHE A 13 1.38 -4.94 1.71
C PHE A 13 0.17 -5.80 2.08
N PRO A 14 -0.52 -5.52 3.20
CA PRO A 14 -1.70 -6.28 3.59
C PRO A 14 -2.91 -5.96 2.71
N PHE A 15 -3.81 -6.92 2.61
CA PHE A 15 -5.09 -6.80 1.93
C PHE A 15 -6.21 -7.38 2.78
N VAL A 16 -7.39 -6.78 2.64
CA VAL A 16 -8.64 -7.25 3.23
C VAL A 16 -9.51 -7.79 2.09
N ARG A 17 -10.14 -8.95 2.32
CA ARG A 17 -11.14 -9.49 1.42
C ARG A 17 -12.50 -8.89 1.75
N GLU A 18 -13.10 -8.17 0.80
CA GLU A 18 -14.41 -7.53 0.98
C GLU A 18 -15.43 -8.08 -0.02
N GLY A 19 -16.71 -7.81 0.21
CA GLY A 19 -17.81 -8.16 -0.72
C GLY A 19 -18.55 -9.45 -0.42
N LEU A 20 -18.07 -10.29 0.52
CA LEU A 20 -18.71 -11.55 0.92
C LEU A 20 -20.08 -11.37 1.57
N GLN A 21 -20.28 -10.30 2.35
CA GLN A 21 -21.50 -10.12 3.18
C GLN A 21 -22.70 -9.50 2.45
N LEU A 22 -22.50 -8.87 1.28
CA LEU A 22 -23.54 -8.10 0.58
C LEU A 22 -23.97 -8.73 -0.77
N GLY A 23 -23.66 -10.00 -1.01
CA GLY A 23 -23.97 -10.68 -2.28
C GLY A 23 -23.14 -10.17 -3.47
N GLY A 24 -22.04 -9.46 -3.21
CA GLY A 24 -21.07 -9.04 -4.22
C GLY A 24 -20.06 -10.15 -4.53
N PHE A 25 -19.29 -9.97 -5.60
CA PHE A 25 -18.13 -10.82 -5.85
C PHE A 25 -16.99 -10.42 -4.88
N PRO A 26 -16.34 -11.39 -4.22
CA PRO A 26 -15.25 -11.10 -3.32
C PRO A 26 -14.12 -10.40 -4.07
N TYR A 27 -13.56 -9.34 -3.49
CA TYR A 27 -12.42 -8.63 -4.05
C TYR A 27 -11.42 -8.24 -2.96
N TRP A 28 -10.17 -8.06 -3.37
CA TRP A 28 -9.09 -7.64 -2.49
C TRP A 28 -9.00 -6.12 -2.45
N ARG A 29 -9.10 -5.54 -1.25
CA ARG A 29 -8.82 -4.13 -0.99
C ARG A 29 -7.46 -4.00 -0.30
N PRO A 30 -6.54 -3.16 -0.79
CA PRO A 30 -5.27 -2.93 -0.11
C PRO A 30 -5.50 -2.21 1.22
N GLY A 31 -4.83 -2.69 2.27
CA GLY A 31 -4.85 -2.14 3.62
C GLY A 31 -5.19 -3.19 4.66
N VAL A 32 -5.56 -2.70 5.84
CA VAL A 32 -6.11 -3.49 6.94
C VAL A 32 -7.58 -3.13 7.14
N ALA A 33 -8.26 -3.96 7.91
CA ALA A 33 -9.50 -3.62 8.58
C ALA A 33 -9.22 -3.50 10.09
N PHE A 34 -10.19 -2.93 10.80
CA PHE A 34 -10.11 -2.81 12.25
C PHE A 34 -11.33 -3.48 12.84
N GLU A 35 -11.12 -4.25 13.89
CA GLU A 35 -12.17 -4.82 14.71
C GLU A 35 -12.04 -4.22 16.11
N ASP A 36 -13.19 -3.83 16.67
CA ASP A 36 -13.29 -3.32 18.03
C ASP A 36 -13.87 -4.46 18.88
N ASP A 37 -13.16 -4.86 19.94
CA ASP A 37 -13.70 -5.71 21.00
C ASP A 37 -14.11 -4.85 22.24
N GLU A 38 -14.59 -5.48 23.31
CA GLU A 38 -15.06 -4.77 24.52
C GLU A 38 -13.96 -3.94 25.21
N TYR A 39 -12.68 -4.24 24.95
CA TYR A 39 -11.51 -3.68 25.64
C TYR A 39 -10.38 -3.17 24.74
N ASP A 40 -10.32 -3.59 23.47
CA ASP A 40 -9.22 -3.30 22.54
C ASP A 40 -9.69 -3.11 21.09
N ARG A 41 -8.84 -2.47 20.30
CA ARG A 41 -9.01 -2.30 18.85
C ARG A 41 -7.79 -2.83 18.14
N TYR A 42 -7.96 -3.91 17.39
CA TYR A 42 -6.88 -4.53 16.64
C TYR A 42 -7.05 -4.33 15.12
N ALA A 43 -5.90 -4.28 14.44
CA ALA A 43 -5.84 -4.20 12.99
C ALA A 43 -5.59 -5.60 12.42
N TYR A 44 -6.35 -6.00 11.41
CA TYR A 44 -6.21 -7.31 10.77
C TYR A 44 -6.20 -7.21 9.24
N ALA A 45 -5.62 -8.23 8.62
CA ALA A 45 -5.60 -8.44 7.18
C ALA A 45 -5.93 -9.90 6.86
N HIS A 46 -6.52 -10.13 5.70
CA HIS A 46 -6.86 -11.49 5.24
C HIS A 46 -5.76 -12.12 4.38
N GLY A 47 -4.74 -11.35 4.00
CA GLY A 47 -3.64 -11.83 3.18
C GLY A 47 -2.63 -10.73 2.87
N ASN A 48 -1.45 -11.15 2.40
CA ASN A 48 -0.40 -10.24 1.96
C ASN A 48 -0.26 -10.32 0.44
N GLY A 49 -0.28 -9.14 -0.17
CA GLY A 49 0.10 -8.94 -1.57
C GLY A 49 1.31 -8.02 -1.63
N LYS A 50 1.38 -7.21 -2.69
CA LYS A 50 2.44 -6.23 -2.87
C LYS A 50 1.89 -4.86 -3.24
N GLN A 51 2.54 -3.84 -2.69
CA GLN A 51 2.54 -2.51 -3.23
C GLN A 51 3.66 -2.39 -4.26
N VAL A 52 3.34 -1.81 -5.41
CA VAL A 52 4.32 -1.51 -6.47
C VAL A 52 4.38 0.00 -6.68
N LEU A 53 5.55 0.59 -6.48
CA LEU A 53 5.82 2.00 -6.72
C LEU A 53 6.81 2.12 -7.87
N ASN A 54 6.46 2.89 -8.90
CA ASN A 54 7.41 3.22 -9.98
C ASN A 54 7.80 4.68 -9.83
N VAL A 55 9.07 4.95 -9.57
CA VAL A 55 9.61 6.31 -9.47
C VAL A 55 9.72 6.88 -10.88
N LEU A 56 8.93 7.92 -11.16
CA LEU A 56 8.87 8.56 -12.47
C LEU A 56 9.87 9.71 -12.60
N ASP A 57 10.04 10.49 -11.53
CA ASP A 57 10.97 11.62 -11.49
C ASP A 57 11.28 12.06 -10.05
N ILE A 58 12.39 12.76 -9.85
CA ILE A 58 12.82 13.31 -8.56
C ILE A 58 13.25 14.76 -8.78
N TYR A 59 12.57 15.69 -8.11
CA TYR A 59 12.83 17.12 -8.28
C TYR A 59 13.08 17.80 -6.94
N THR A 60 14.12 18.63 -6.87
CA THR A 60 14.46 19.45 -5.71
C THR A 60 14.39 20.94 -6.10
N PRO A 61 13.26 21.61 -5.85
CA PRO A 61 13.15 23.05 -6.08
C PRO A 61 14.06 23.84 -5.14
N ILE A 62 14.59 24.96 -5.62
CA ILE A 62 15.42 25.87 -4.80
C ILE A 62 14.63 26.33 -3.57
N GLY A 63 15.21 26.16 -2.38
CA GLY A 63 14.61 26.58 -1.11
C GLY A 63 13.45 25.69 -0.61
N ARG A 64 13.21 24.52 -1.23
CA ARG A 64 12.20 23.55 -0.80
C ARG A 64 12.78 22.14 -0.68
N GLY A 65 12.02 21.26 -0.02
CA GLY A 65 12.40 19.84 0.07
C GLY A 65 12.22 19.08 -1.25
N THR A 66 12.97 17.99 -1.39
CA THR A 66 12.88 17.06 -2.53
C THR A 66 11.49 16.41 -2.62
N VAL A 67 10.96 16.35 -3.84
CA VAL A 67 9.69 15.71 -4.19
C VAL A 67 9.95 14.54 -5.14
N VAL A 68 9.29 13.43 -4.89
CA VAL A 68 9.31 12.23 -5.71
C VAL A 68 7.98 12.09 -6.43
N PHE A 69 8.02 12.00 -7.75
CA PHE A 69 6.88 11.68 -8.60
C PHE A 69 6.87 10.18 -8.86
N TYR A 70 5.71 9.53 -8.74
CA TYR A 70 5.62 8.09 -8.83
C TYR A 70 4.23 7.62 -9.29
N THR A 71 4.13 6.39 -9.79
CA THR A 71 2.85 5.66 -9.86
C THR A 71 2.77 4.64 -8.74
N ARG A 72 1.55 4.31 -8.32
CA ARG A 72 1.28 3.28 -7.32
C ARG A 72 0.25 2.30 -7.84
N SER A 73 0.61 1.03 -7.84
CA SER A 73 -0.27 -0.09 -8.14
C SER A 73 -0.13 -1.19 -7.09
N TRP A 74 -0.96 -2.21 -7.22
CA TRP A 74 -1.07 -3.30 -6.25
C TRP A 74 -1.10 -4.63 -6.98
N ILE A 75 -0.47 -5.63 -6.37
CA ILE A 75 -0.62 -7.04 -6.69
C ILE A 75 -1.33 -7.64 -5.48
N ASP A 76 -2.53 -8.16 -5.66
CA ASP A 76 -3.30 -8.78 -4.59
C ASP A 76 -2.74 -10.17 -4.20
N PRO A 77 -3.21 -10.78 -3.10
CA PRO A 77 -2.74 -12.10 -2.66
C PRO A 77 -2.95 -13.22 -3.70
N ASP A 78 -3.94 -13.10 -4.58
CA ASP A 78 -4.23 -14.08 -5.65
C ASP A 78 -3.39 -13.81 -6.92
N GLY A 79 -2.56 -12.75 -6.93
CA GLY A 79 -1.73 -12.34 -8.05
C GLY A 79 -2.41 -11.40 -9.05
N GLY A 80 -3.65 -11.01 -8.81
CA GLY A 80 -4.37 -10.00 -9.58
C GLY A 80 -3.70 -8.62 -9.45
N THR A 81 -3.64 -7.87 -10.56
CA THR A 81 -2.99 -6.55 -10.58
C THR A 81 -4.01 -5.45 -10.79
N THR A 82 -3.99 -4.44 -9.93
CA THR A 82 -4.75 -3.21 -10.18
C THR A 82 -4.00 -2.32 -11.16
N LYS A 83 -4.60 -2.03 -12.32
CA LYS A 83 -4.11 -1.02 -13.27
C LYS A 83 -4.49 0.39 -12.81
N ASN A 84 -3.85 0.89 -11.75
CA ASN A 84 -3.97 2.30 -11.39
C ASN A 84 -2.68 3.03 -11.80
N SER A 85 -2.74 3.81 -12.88
CA SER A 85 -1.59 4.47 -13.50
C SER A 85 -1.55 5.97 -13.23
N ARG A 86 -2.28 6.46 -12.22
CA ARG A 86 -2.26 7.88 -11.89
C ARG A 86 -0.89 8.27 -11.34
N MET A 87 -0.32 9.34 -11.88
CA MET A 87 0.87 9.97 -11.31
C MET A 87 0.52 10.64 -9.98
N LEU A 88 1.32 10.35 -8.97
CA LEU A 88 1.26 10.87 -7.62
C LEU A 88 2.56 11.60 -7.29
N MET A 89 2.54 12.42 -6.25
CA MET A 89 3.74 13.08 -5.73
C MET A 89 3.78 13.05 -4.19
N LYS A 90 4.97 12.89 -3.61
CA LYS A 90 5.20 13.02 -2.17
C LYS A 90 6.57 13.64 -1.92
N GLY A 91 6.71 14.36 -0.81
CA GLY A 91 8.04 14.75 -0.32
C GLY A 91 8.87 13.51 0.05
N GLU A 92 10.19 13.61 -0.06
CA GLU A 92 11.13 12.48 0.11
C GLU A 92 10.89 11.68 1.40
N LYS A 93 10.72 12.35 2.55
CA LYS A 93 10.44 11.67 3.83
C LYS A 93 9.12 10.89 3.81
N ALA A 94 8.07 11.48 3.24
CA ALA A 94 6.77 10.85 3.14
C ALA A 94 6.78 9.69 2.12
N PHE A 95 7.56 9.80 1.05
CA PHE A 95 7.77 8.71 0.10
C PHE A 95 8.58 7.57 0.71
N SER A 96 9.63 7.87 1.47
CA SER A 96 10.41 6.88 2.24
C SER A 96 9.53 6.08 3.22
N ASN A 97 8.59 6.75 3.90
CA ASN A 97 7.62 6.04 4.74
C ASN A 97 6.64 5.19 3.93
N LEU A 98 6.21 5.67 2.75
CA LEU A 98 5.33 4.90 1.86
C LEU A 98 6.00 3.61 1.36
N VAL A 99 7.30 3.67 1.07
CA VAL A 99 8.09 2.51 0.63
C VAL A 99 8.11 1.42 1.70
N LYS A 100 8.23 1.81 2.98
CA LYS A 100 8.22 0.87 4.11
C LYS A 100 6.90 0.09 4.26
N GLY A 101 5.82 0.52 3.60
CA GLY A 101 4.52 -0.13 3.70
C GLY A 101 3.72 0.36 4.90
N ILE A 102 2.97 -0.54 5.52
CA ILE A 102 2.20 -0.24 6.73
C ILE A 102 3.15 -0.24 7.95
N CYS A 103 3.09 0.82 8.75
CA CYS A 103 4.00 1.07 9.87
C CYS A 103 3.37 0.79 11.25
N TYR A 104 2.32 -0.02 11.31
CA TYR A 104 1.71 -0.48 12.56
C TYR A 104 1.47 -1.98 12.49
N ASP A 105 1.46 -2.62 13.65
CA ASP A 105 1.29 -4.06 13.76
C ASP A 105 -0.13 -4.47 13.33
N TYR A 106 -0.22 -5.58 12.62
CA TYR A 106 -1.47 -6.20 12.20
C TYR A 106 -1.34 -7.71 12.21
N GLU A 107 -2.44 -8.39 12.45
CA GLU A 107 -2.50 -9.85 12.39
C GLU A 107 -3.05 -10.31 11.04
N ILE A 108 -2.60 -11.48 10.59
CA ILE A 108 -3.18 -12.14 9.41
C ILE A 108 -4.21 -13.12 9.93
N GLU A 109 -5.48 -12.84 9.68
CA GLU A 109 -6.55 -13.78 9.98
C GLU A 109 -6.51 -14.93 8.97
N GLU A 110 -6.33 -16.14 9.48
CA GLU A 110 -6.50 -17.34 8.66
C GLU A 110 -8.00 -17.51 8.35
N PRO A 111 -8.38 -17.73 7.09
CA PRO A 111 -9.77 -18.03 6.76
C PRO A 111 -10.20 -19.30 7.49
N SER A 112 -11.20 -19.17 8.35
CA SER A 112 -11.83 -20.27 9.08
C SER A 112 -12.67 -21.18 8.17
#